data_AF-A0A653WMM0-F1
#
_entry.id   AF-A0A653WMM0-F1
#
_cell.length_a   1.000
_cell.length_b   1.000
_cell.length_c   1.000
_cell.angle_alpha   90.00
_cell.angle_beta   90.00
_cell.angle_gamma   90.00
#
_symmetry.space_group_name_H-M   'P 1'
#
loop_
_entity.id
_entity.type
_entity.pdbx_description
1 polymer ?
#
loop_
_entity_poly.entity_id
_entity_poly.type
_entity_poly.pdbx_seq_one_letter_code
_entity_poly.pdbx_strand_id
1 'polypeptide(L)'
;MVFHRILLMSTLAFSALAAQAAQGTTPTPVELDGARAAALAAAVPVFHDKQPDADLAQFHVHVHPAADGTFQVVFEPRQASDAAPTLGGRTSHGRELNVWIKAADNTLERIAFAR
;
A
#
# COMPACT_ATOMS: atom_id res chain seq x y z
N MET A 1 36.33 3.57 52.41
CA MET A 1 35.15 3.05 51.68
C MET A 1 35.01 3.85 50.38
N VAL A 2 35.31 3.21 49.24
CA VAL A 2 35.38 3.86 47.92
C VAL A 2 34.08 3.62 47.16
N PHE A 3 33.30 4.68 46.97
CA PHE A 3 32.06 4.70 46.17
C PHE A 3 32.35 4.37 44.70
N HIS A 4 31.96 3.18 44.26
CA HIS A 4 32.07 2.78 42.85
C HIS A 4 30.85 3.26 42.05
N ARG A 5 31.13 4.25 41.21
CA ARG A 5 30.27 4.91 40.22
C ARG A 5 29.86 3.95 39.10
N ILE A 6 29.05 2.93 39.39
CA ILE A 6 28.57 1.95 38.38
C ILE A 6 27.04 1.92 38.36
N LEU A 7 26.41 3.08 38.22
CA LEU A 7 24.94 3.17 38.10
C LEU A 7 24.47 4.08 36.96
N LEU A 8 25.38 4.59 36.13
CA LEU A 8 25.06 5.55 35.06
C LEU A 8 25.12 4.98 33.63
N MET A 9 25.69 3.79 33.43
CA MET A 9 25.87 3.23 32.07
C MET A 9 24.76 2.25 31.63
N SER A 10 23.92 1.77 32.55
CA SER A 10 22.86 0.80 32.19
C SER A 10 21.55 1.43 31.73
N THR A 11 21.31 2.72 32.00
CA THR A 11 20.07 3.41 31.57
C THR A 11 20.16 4.00 30.16
N LEU A 12 21.36 4.21 29.63
CA LEU A 12 21.56 4.74 28.28
C LEU A 12 21.28 3.70 27.17
N ALA A 13 21.43 2.41 27.46
CA ALA A 13 21.17 1.34 26.49
C ALA A 13 19.68 1.13 26.17
N PHE A 14 18.79 1.41 27.12
CA PHE A 14 17.34 1.34 26.90
C PHE A 14 16.79 2.52 26.08
N SER A 15 17.46 3.68 26.13
CA SER A 15 17.11 4.86 25.34
C SER A 15 17.46 4.69 23.86
N ALA A 16 18.59 4.03 23.55
CA ALA A 16 18.98 3.75 22.17
C ALA A 16 18.01 2.78 21.46
N LEU A 17 17.53 1.75 22.17
CA LEU A 17 16.56 0.80 21.61
C LEU A 17 15.17 1.43 21.40
N ALA A 18 14.75 2.33 22.29
CA ALA A 18 13.51 3.10 22.14
C ALA A 18 13.60 4.10 20.97
N ALA A 19 14.77 4.71 20.73
CA ALA A 19 15.00 5.60 19.60
C ALA A 19 15.03 4.85 18.26
N GLN A 20 15.49 3.59 18.23
CA GLN A 20 15.46 2.76 17.03
C GLN A 20 14.06 2.28 16.66
N ALA A 21 13.18 2.01 17.65
CA ALA A 21 11.78 1.64 17.41
C ALA A 21 10.92 2.80 16.90
N ALA A 22 11.32 4.04 17.19
CA ALA A 22 10.67 5.25 16.69
C ALA A 22 11.08 5.62 15.25
N GLN A 23 12.03 4.91 14.64
CA GLN A 23 12.33 4.99 13.21
C GLN A 23 11.45 4.06 12.37
N GLY A 24 10.29 3.66 12.88
CA GLY A 24 9.18 3.30 12.00
C GLY A 24 8.94 4.50 11.08
N THR A 25 9.24 4.32 9.80
CA THR A 25 9.02 5.29 8.73
C THR A 25 7.71 6.01 9.00
N THR A 26 7.78 7.27 9.44
CA THR A 26 6.59 8.09 9.62
C THR A 26 5.87 8.05 8.28
N PRO A 27 4.67 7.44 8.18
CA PRO A 27 3.99 7.37 6.91
C PRO A 27 3.82 8.80 6.44
N THR A 28 4.43 9.15 5.32
CA THR A 28 4.22 10.46 4.72
C THR A 28 2.72 10.59 4.51
N PRO A 29 2.07 11.61 5.08
CA PRO A 29 0.63 11.78 4.93
C PRO A 29 0.34 11.83 3.43
N VAL A 30 -0.42 10.84 2.96
CA VAL A 30 -0.85 10.80 1.57
C VAL A 30 -2.05 11.74 1.47
N GLU A 31 -1.82 12.92 0.90
CA GLU A 31 -2.89 13.85 0.59
C GLU A 31 -3.70 13.27 -0.58
N LEU A 32 -4.82 12.62 -0.24
CA LEU A 32 -5.76 12.09 -1.22
C LEU A 32 -6.83 13.13 -1.49
N ASP A 33 -6.93 13.55 -2.75
CA ASP A 33 -8.11 14.23 -3.26
C ASP A 33 -9.36 13.39 -2.91
N GLY A 34 -10.36 14.02 -2.29
CA GLY A 34 -11.57 13.33 -1.82
C GLY A 34 -12.27 12.51 -2.90
N ALA A 35 -12.22 12.96 -4.16
CA ALA A 35 -12.76 12.21 -5.29
C ALA A 35 -11.97 10.93 -5.59
N ARG A 36 -10.64 10.98 -5.48
CA ARG A 36 -9.76 9.82 -5.66
C ARG A 36 -9.89 8.84 -4.52
N ALA A 37 -10.05 9.34 -3.29
CA ALA A 37 -10.31 8.51 -2.12
C ALA A 37 -11.65 7.77 -2.24
N ALA A 38 -12.70 8.45 -2.71
CA ALA A 38 -14.01 7.84 -2.95
C ALA A 38 -13.96 6.76 -4.03
N ALA A 39 -13.26 7.01 -5.14
CA ALA A 39 -13.06 6.02 -6.18
C ALA A 39 -12.27 4.80 -5.68
N LEU A 40 -11.20 5.02 -4.90
CA LEU A 40 -10.45 3.93 -4.27
C LEU A 40 -11.33 3.09 -3.34
N ALA A 41 -12.13 3.73 -2.49
CA ALA A 41 -13.03 3.04 -1.57
C ALA A 41 -14.05 2.16 -2.32
N ALA A 42 -14.54 2.60 -3.48
CA ALA A 42 -15.42 1.80 -4.34
C ALA A 42 -14.70 0.63 -5.03
N ALA A 43 -13.41 0.77 -5.32
CA ALA A 43 -12.62 -0.26 -5.99
C ALA A 43 -12.10 -1.37 -5.05
N VAL A 44 -11.90 -1.09 -3.76
CA VAL A 44 -11.39 -2.08 -2.78
C VAL A 44 -12.26 -3.34 -2.66
N PRO A 45 -13.61 -3.27 -2.58
CA PRO A 45 -14.45 -4.47 -2.60
C PRO A 45 -14.29 -5.31 -3.86
N VAL A 46 -14.06 -4.66 -5.01
CA VAL A 46 -13.83 -5.34 -6.30
C VAL A 46 -12.50 -6.10 -6.28
N PHE A 47 -11.46 -5.53 -5.66
CA PHE A 47 -10.20 -6.22 -5.44
C PHE A 47 -10.40 -7.51 -4.64
N HIS A 48 -11.08 -7.42 -3.48
CA HIS A 48 -11.32 -8.60 -2.64
C HIS A 48 -12.22 -9.66 -3.30
N ASP A 49 -13.18 -9.26 -4.13
CA ASP A 49 -14.02 -10.19 -4.91
C ASP A 49 -13.20 -10.94 -5.99
N LYS A 50 -12.29 -10.24 -6.67
CA LYS A 50 -11.51 -10.80 -7.78
C LYS A 50 -10.23 -11.49 -7.34
N GLN A 51 -9.72 -11.17 -6.16
CA GLN A 51 -8.49 -11.71 -5.60
C GLN A 51 -8.64 -11.97 -4.10
N PRO A 52 -9.52 -12.92 -3.70
CA PRO A 52 -9.83 -13.15 -2.28
C PRO A 52 -8.62 -13.61 -1.45
N ASP A 53 -7.65 -14.29 -2.10
CA ASP A 53 -6.44 -14.79 -1.46
C ASP A 53 -5.28 -13.77 -1.47
N ALA A 54 -5.46 -12.61 -2.12
CA ALA A 54 -4.41 -11.60 -2.24
C ALA A 54 -4.47 -10.60 -1.08
N ASP A 55 -3.31 -10.33 -0.48
CA ASP A 55 -3.15 -9.30 0.53
C ASP A 55 -2.93 -7.94 -0.14
N LEU A 56 -3.87 -7.01 0.04
CA LEU A 56 -3.80 -5.64 -0.50
C LEU A 56 -2.52 -4.90 -0.06
N ALA A 57 -1.94 -5.22 1.10
CA ALA A 57 -0.69 -4.61 1.54
C ALA A 57 0.51 -4.94 0.64
N GLN A 58 0.41 -6.02 -0.14
CA GLN A 58 1.40 -6.43 -1.14
C GLN A 58 1.16 -5.77 -2.50
N PHE A 59 0.35 -4.72 -2.59
CA PHE A 59 0.09 -3.99 -3.82
C PHE A 59 0.51 -2.52 -3.68
N HIS A 60 0.94 -1.94 -4.80
CA HIS A 60 0.93 -0.51 -5.03
C HIS A 60 -0.41 -0.14 -5.65
N VAL A 61 -1.02 0.91 -5.12
CA VAL A 61 -2.33 1.37 -5.58
C VAL A 61 -2.17 2.74 -6.21
N HIS A 62 -2.53 2.83 -7.49
CA HIS A 62 -2.48 4.08 -8.24
C HIS A 62 -3.89 4.48 -8.64
N VAL A 63 -4.25 5.75 -8.43
CA VAL A 63 -5.55 6.30 -8.83
C VAL A 63 -5.31 7.39 -9.87
N HIS A 64 -5.68 7.11 -11.11
CA HIS A 64 -5.52 8.01 -12.24
C HIS A 64 -6.88 8.53 -12.69
N PRO A 65 -7.05 9.85 -12.90
CA PRO A 65 -8.20 10.35 -13.64
C PRO A 65 -8.06 9.91 -15.11
N ALA A 66 -9.14 9.38 -15.68
CA ALA A 66 -9.23 9.04 -17.09
C ALA A 66 -10.02 10.12 -17.86
N ALA A 67 -9.76 10.23 -19.16
CA ALA A 67 -10.32 11.30 -20.00
C ALA A 67 -11.85 11.18 -20.22
N ASP A 68 -12.43 10.02 -19.92
CA ASP A 68 -13.85 9.71 -20.05
C ASP A 68 -14.69 10.08 -18.82
N GLY A 69 -14.09 10.73 -17.81
CA GLY A 69 -14.78 11.06 -16.56
C GLY A 69 -14.83 9.89 -15.57
N THR A 70 -13.97 8.88 -15.75
CA THR A 70 -13.75 7.81 -14.78
C THR A 70 -12.44 8.01 -14.01
N PHE A 71 -12.32 7.32 -12.89
CA PHE A 71 -11.07 7.08 -12.19
C PHE A 71 -10.63 5.65 -12.46
N GLN A 72 -9.42 5.48 -12.99
CA GLN A 72 -8.76 4.20 -13.10
C GLN A 72 -7.98 3.94 -11.80
N VAL A 73 -8.42 2.94 -11.04
CA VAL A 73 -7.72 2.40 -9.88
C VAL A 73 -6.93 1.18 -10.32
N VAL A 74 -5.61 1.27 -10.25
CA VAL A 74 -4.67 0.20 -10.60
C VAL A 74 -4.12 -0.40 -9.32
N PHE A 75 -4.35 -1.70 -9.14
CA PHE A 75 -3.73 -2.51 -8.10
C PHE A 75 -2.57 -3.25 -8.74
N GLU A 76 -1.36 -2.74 -8.56
CA GLU A 76 -0.13 -3.34 -9.08
C GLU A 76 0.53 -4.18 -7.98
N PRO A 77 0.69 -5.50 -8.16
CA PRO A 77 1.34 -6.33 -7.15
C PRO A 77 2.81 -5.96 -7.00
N ARG A 78 3.26 -5.80 -5.74
CA ARG A 78 4.66 -5.60 -5.41
C ARG A 78 5.47 -6.79 -5.87
N GLN A 79 6.60 -6.52 -6.52
CA GLN A 79 7.59 -7.55 -6.80
C GLN A 79 8.48 -7.72 -5.58
N ALA A 80 8.71 -8.97 -5.17
CA ALA A 80 9.84 -9.28 -4.31
C ALA A 80 11.13 -8.90 -5.06
N SER A 81 12.12 -8.34 -4.36
CA SER A 81 13.31 -7.69 -4.93
C SER A 81 14.13 -8.53 -5.92
N ASP A 82 13.88 -9.84 -6.00
CA ASP A 82 14.59 -10.81 -6.85
C ASP A 82 13.65 -11.68 -7.72
N ALA A 83 12.36 -11.36 -7.82
CA ALA A 83 11.39 -12.13 -8.60
C ALA A 83 11.23 -11.57 -10.02
N ALA A 84 11.47 -12.41 -11.04
CA ALA A 84 11.22 -12.02 -12.44
C ALA A 84 9.72 -11.74 -12.66
N PRO A 85 9.34 -10.65 -13.35
CA PRO A 85 7.97 -10.44 -13.81
C PRO A 85 7.54 -11.63 -14.66
N THR A 86 6.45 -12.30 -14.30
CA THR A 86 5.88 -13.32 -15.18
C THR A 86 5.04 -12.64 -16.26
N LEU A 87 4.98 -13.24 -17.46
CA LEU A 87 4.13 -12.78 -18.56
C LEU A 87 2.68 -12.60 -18.04
N GLY A 88 2.18 -11.36 -18.08
CA GLY A 88 0.84 -11.01 -17.61
C GLY A 88 0.73 -10.36 -16.24
N GLY A 89 1.80 -9.72 -15.74
CA GLY A 89 1.76 -8.93 -14.50
C GLY A 89 1.42 -9.78 -13.27
N ARG A 90 1.73 -11.09 -13.35
CA ARG A 90 1.53 -12.05 -12.27
C ARG A 90 2.75 -12.05 -11.36
N THR A 91 2.51 -11.94 -10.07
CA THR A 91 3.52 -12.15 -9.03
C THR A 91 3.05 -13.27 -8.10
N SER A 92 3.90 -13.63 -7.13
CA SER A 92 3.51 -14.49 -6.01
C SER A 92 2.36 -13.92 -5.16
N HIS A 93 2.11 -12.61 -5.24
CA HIS A 93 1.11 -11.90 -4.44
C HIS A 93 -0.22 -11.69 -5.16
N GLY A 94 -0.25 -11.87 -6.49
CA GLY A 94 -1.48 -11.82 -7.28
C GLY A 94 -1.26 -11.33 -8.70
N ARG A 95 -2.31 -10.75 -9.27
CA ARG A 95 -2.35 -10.21 -10.63
C ARG A 95 -2.62 -8.73 -10.59
N GLU A 96 -2.01 -7.96 -11.48
CA GLU A 96 -2.43 -6.58 -11.64
C GLU A 96 -3.91 -6.49 -12.04
N LEU A 97 -4.66 -5.68 -11.30
CA LEU A 97 -6.08 -5.44 -11.48
C LEU A 97 -6.32 -3.94 -11.74
N ASN A 98 -7.00 -3.65 -12.83
CA ASN A 98 -7.44 -2.32 -13.21
C ASN A 98 -8.95 -2.23 -13.03
N VAL A 99 -9.41 -1.23 -12.29
CA VAL A 99 -10.83 -0.98 -12.00
C VAL A 99 -11.15 0.45 -12.41
N TRP A 100 -12.18 0.64 -13.23
CA TRP A 100 -12.66 1.96 -13.62
C TRP A 100 -13.92 2.29 -12.84
N ILE A 101 -13.90 3.42 -12.15
CA ILE A 101 -14.97 3.93 -11.30
C ILE A 101 -15.48 5.24 -11.88
N LYS A 102 -16.78 5.40 -12.05
CA LYS A 102 -17.36 6.66 -12.56
C LYS A 102 -17.17 7.76 -11.54
N ALA A 103 -16.65 8.92 -11.97
CA ALA A 103 -16.46 10.05 -11.06
C ALA A 103 -17.80 10.67 -10.59
N ALA A 104 -18.88 10.47 -11.34
CA ALA A 104 -20.18 11.08 -11.06
C ALA A 104 -20.88 10.47 -9.82
N ASP A 105 -20.78 9.15 -9.64
CA ASP A 105 -21.53 8.41 -8.62
C ASP A 105 -20.72 7.32 -7.90
N ASN A 106 -19.42 7.21 -8.20
CA ASN A 106 -18.51 6.19 -7.69
C ASN A 106 -18.96 4.74 -8.00
N THR A 107 -19.74 4.54 -9.06
CA THR A 107 -20.13 3.18 -9.49
C THR A 107 -19.05 2.52 -10.34
N LEU A 108 -19.01 1.19 -10.27
CA LEU A 108 -18.11 0.38 -11.10
C LEU A 108 -18.53 0.49 -12.58
N GLU A 109 -17.58 0.86 -13.43
CA GLU A 109 -17.75 0.86 -14.88
C GLU A 109 -17.13 -0.35 -15.56
N ARG A 110 -15.87 -0.66 -15.23
CA ARG A 110 -15.11 -1.72 -15.89
C ARG A 110 -14.10 -2.36 -14.95
N ILE A 111 -13.80 -3.62 -15.21
CA ILE A 111 -12.70 -4.37 -14.58
C ILE A 111 -11.84 -5.00 -15.69
N ALA A 112 -10.52 -4.94 -15.55
CA ALA A 112 -9.60 -5.67 -16.41
C ALA A 112 -8.37 -6.14 -15.62
N PHE A 113 -7.87 -7.31 -15.96
CA PHE A 113 -6.55 -7.74 -15.51
C PHE A 113 -5.50 -7.33 -16.55
N ALA A 114 -4.27 -7.08 -16.11
CA ALA A 114 -3.14 -6.96 -17.04
C ALA A 114 -2.98 -8.26 -17.85
N ARG A 115 -2.59 -8.09 -19.13
CA ARG A 115 -2.40 -9.17 -20.12
C ARG A 115 -1.00 -9.71 -20.09
#